data_AF-A0A8K0G798-F1
#
_entry.id   AF-A0A8K0G798-F1
#
_cell.length_a   1.000
_cell.length_b   1.000
_cell.length_c   1.000
_cell.angle_alpha   90.00
_cell.angle_beta   90.00
_cell.angle_gamma   90.00
#
_symmetry.space_group_name_H-M   'P 1'
#
loop_
_entity.id
_entity.type
_entity.pdbx_description
1 polymer ?
#
loop_
_entity_poly.entity_id
_entity_poly.type
_entity_poly.pdbx_seq_one_letter_code
_entity_poly.pdbx_strand_id
1 'polypeptide(L)'
;MVGQVIVLPCSALFIWSFDSMYLGFCTEIVVQFQILCERLEKLTGEGVQEQEIDYLNKMRTCIRHHQMLLRFVNDFRQAFSLILLIEYATIGPFICAELFAASERQRRRRYERKNVSESTEEMQDALHMLDTPDSNVGFETSLANSTFTTENANTFMAENADTENGSRELPEEATESSIGSACSSKINNTNDSEGLVGNRIVDILYVLECLKRINLHGERFGCSINNLVFTLERRYGLRSELFFKCNMCNETFKLSTVDPNGTSMNLNTAAVAGCMSTGNGYSNMEELLSVMNIPSMSSSTYKEHHRIANAGWEAVALEKMTEAAQEETKHAISINSVDEEGYPLVPVVADGAWSAY
;
A
#
# COMPACT_ATOMS: atom_id res chain seq x y z
N MET A 1 22.94 -24.28 -26.51
CA MET A 1 22.37 -22.94 -26.68
C MET A 1 21.07 -22.94 -27.48
N VAL A 2 21.03 -23.29 -28.78
CA VAL A 2 19.81 -23.20 -29.62
C VAL A 2 18.55 -23.79 -28.95
N GLY A 3 18.65 -24.99 -28.36
CA GLY A 3 17.51 -25.62 -27.66
C GLY A 3 16.95 -24.82 -26.48
N GLN A 4 17.79 -24.16 -25.69
CA GLN A 4 17.33 -23.34 -24.55
C GLN A 4 16.67 -22.03 -25.03
N VAL A 5 17.20 -21.43 -26.10
CA VAL A 5 16.67 -20.20 -26.70
C VAL A 5 15.28 -20.42 -27.32
N ILE A 6 14.95 -21.63 -27.75
CA ILE A 6 13.63 -21.96 -28.32
C ILE A 6 12.66 -22.51 -27.25
N VAL A 7 13.11 -23.46 -26.41
CA VAL A 7 12.21 -24.15 -25.47
C VAL A 7 11.66 -23.22 -24.38
N LEU A 8 12.48 -22.31 -23.85
CA LEU A 8 12.04 -21.38 -22.80
C LEU A 8 10.89 -20.45 -23.26
N PRO A 9 11.02 -19.65 -24.34
CA PRO A 9 9.92 -18.80 -24.79
C PRO A 9 8.70 -19.62 -25.25
N CYS A 10 8.87 -20.78 -25.88
CA CYS A 10 7.74 -21.64 -26.23
C CYS A 10 6.96 -22.14 -24.99
N SER A 11 7.64 -22.50 -23.90
CA SER A 11 6.98 -22.88 -22.64
C SER A 11 6.24 -21.72 -21.98
N ALA A 12 6.84 -20.52 -21.94
CA ALA A 12 6.21 -19.32 -21.39
C ALA A 12 4.96 -18.90 -22.18
N LEU A 13 5.02 -18.94 -23.53
CA LEU A 13 3.88 -18.66 -24.39
C LEU A 13 2.75 -19.68 -24.20
N PHE A 14 3.07 -20.96 -23.97
CA PHE A 14 2.05 -21.99 -23.74
C PHE A 14 1.30 -21.76 -22.42
N ILE A 15 2.02 -21.47 -21.33
CA ILE A 15 1.45 -21.13 -20.02
C ILE A 15 0.55 -19.89 -20.17
N TRP A 16 1.09 -18.77 -20.68
CA TRP A 16 0.34 -17.53 -20.81
C TRP A 16 -0.91 -17.66 -21.71
N SER A 17 -0.85 -18.50 -22.75
CA SER A 17 -2.02 -18.82 -23.60
C SER A 17 -3.09 -19.61 -22.82
N PHE A 18 -2.67 -20.54 -21.96
CA PHE A 18 -3.57 -21.33 -21.13
C PHE A 18 -4.26 -20.45 -20.07
N ASP A 19 -3.50 -19.60 -19.37
CA ASP A 19 -4.02 -18.69 -18.35
C ASP A 19 -5.02 -17.70 -18.97
N SER A 20 -4.67 -17.14 -20.13
CA SER A 20 -5.54 -16.21 -20.88
C SER A 20 -6.83 -16.89 -21.33
N MET A 21 -6.77 -18.15 -21.75
CA MET A 21 -7.95 -18.94 -22.10
C MET A 21 -8.82 -19.24 -20.87
N TYR A 22 -8.23 -19.65 -19.75
CA TYR A 22 -8.94 -19.93 -18.50
C TYR A 22 -9.64 -18.68 -17.98
N LEU A 23 -8.93 -17.55 -17.91
CA LEU A 23 -9.49 -16.25 -17.52
C LEU A 23 -10.62 -15.81 -18.47
N GLY A 24 -10.45 -15.97 -19.79
CA GLY A 24 -11.50 -15.68 -20.77
C GLY A 24 -12.79 -16.47 -20.52
N PHE A 25 -12.68 -17.78 -20.25
CA PHE A 25 -13.85 -18.59 -19.88
C PHE A 25 -14.47 -18.15 -18.54
N CYS A 26 -13.66 -17.79 -17.53
CA CYS A 26 -14.16 -17.24 -16.27
C CYS A 26 -14.94 -15.93 -16.48
N THR A 27 -14.42 -15.01 -17.32
CA THR A 27 -15.11 -13.76 -17.66
C THR A 27 -16.44 -14.03 -18.37
N GLU A 28 -16.48 -14.90 -19.37
CA GLU A 28 -17.72 -15.30 -20.05
C GLU A 28 -18.75 -15.89 -19.09
N ILE A 29 -18.34 -16.78 -18.18
CA ILE A 29 -19.21 -17.35 -17.13
C ILE A 29 -19.82 -16.22 -16.27
N VAL A 30 -19.00 -15.28 -15.79
CA VAL A 30 -19.46 -14.15 -14.96
C VAL A 30 -20.45 -13.26 -15.71
N VAL A 31 -20.18 -12.94 -16.98
CA VAL A 31 -21.07 -12.15 -17.83
C VAL A 31 -22.41 -12.87 -18.04
N GLN A 32 -22.42 -14.19 -18.26
CA GLN A 32 -23.68 -14.94 -18.39
C GLN A 32 -24.51 -14.95 -17.09
N PHE A 33 -23.87 -15.00 -15.91
CA PHE A 33 -24.57 -14.83 -14.64
C PHE A 33 -25.11 -13.40 -14.47
N GLN A 34 -24.38 -12.36 -14.87
CA GLN A 34 -24.87 -10.98 -14.83
C GLN A 34 -26.10 -10.79 -15.74
N ILE A 35 -26.08 -11.32 -16.97
CA ILE A 35 -27.23 -11.30 -17.90
C ILE A 35 -28.43 -12.06 -17.32
N LEU A 36 -28.18 -13.17 -16.60
CA LEU A 36 -29.24 -13.90 -15.90
C LEU A 36 -29.85 -13.08 -14.77
N CYS A 37 -29.03 -12.40 -13.95
CA CYS A 37 -29.50 -11.52 -12.88
C CYS A 37 -30.32 -10.35 -13.42
N GLU A 38 -29.85 -9.65 -14.46
CA GLU A 38 -30.57 -8.54 -15.09
C GLU A 38 -31.95 -8.98 -15.63
N ARG A 39 -32.03 -10.18 -16.22
CA ARG A 39 -33.31 -10.76 -16.68
C ARG A 39 -34.24 -11.12 -15.52
N LEU A 40 -33.70 -11.61 -14.40
CA LEU A 40 -34.48 -11.93 -13.21
C LEU A 40 -35.01 -10.66 -12.51
N GLU A 41 -34.18 -9.61 -12.46
CA GLU A 41 -34.55 -8.31 -11.89
C GLU A 41 -35.68 -7.64 -12.71
N LYS A 42 -35.57 -7.62 -14.05
CA LYS A 42 -36.65 -7.13 -14.93
C LYS A 42 -37.97 -7.87 -14.70
N LEU A 43 -37.93 -9.20 -14.60
CA LEU A 43 -39.10 -10.03 -14.27
C LEU A 43 -39.69 -9.73 -12.88
N THR A 44 -38.89 -9.21 -11.95
CA THR A 44 -39.33 -8.86 -10.58
C THR A 44 -39.87 -7.43 -10.52
N GLY A 45 -39.37 -6.52 -11.36
CA GLY A 45 -39.81 -5.13 -11.47
C GLY A 45 -41.04 -4.90 -12.36
N GLU A 46 -41.30 -5.78 -13.33
CA GLU A 46 -42.47 -5.72 -14.24
C GLU A 46 -43.76 -6.16 -13.53
N GLY A 47 -44.30 -5.27 -12.69
CA GLY A 47 -45.50 -5.53 -11.90
C GLY A 47 -46.80 -5.72 -12.73
N VAL A 48 -47.32 -6.95 -12.72
CA VAL A 48 -48.77 -7.29 -12.74
C VAL A 48 -49.57 -6.93 -14.03
N GLN A 49 -48.95 -6.46 -15.11
CA GLN A 49 -49.66 -6.24 -16.40
C GLN A 49 -49.43 -7.31 -17.48
N GLU A 50 -48.48 -8.21 -17.31
CA GLU A 50 -48.19 -9.25 -18.30
C GLU A 50 -49.01 -10.53 -18.05
N GLN A 51 -49.35 -11.26 -19.12
CA GLN A 51 -50.13 -12.50 -19.00
C GLN A 51 -49.34 -13.55 -18.20
N GLU A 52 -49.99 -14.16 -17.20
CA GLU A 52 -49.40 -15.16 -16.30
C GLU A 52 -48.63 -16.27 -17.03
N ILE A 53 -49.13 -16.70 -18.20
CA ILE A 53 -48.51 -17.71 -19.06
C ILE A 53 -47.16 -17.24 -19.62
N ASP A 54 -47.02 -15.97 -19.99
CA ASP A 54 -45.78 -15.42 -20.53
C ASP A 54 -44.72 -15.25 -19.44
N TYR A 55 -45.10 -14.70 -18.29
CA TYR A 55 -44.26 -14.63 -17.09
C TYR A 55 -43.71 -16.01 -16.70
N LEU A 56 -44.56 -17.04 -16.64
CA LEU A 56 -44.14 -18.41 -16.33
C LEU A 56 -43.20 -19.00 -17.39
N ASN A 57 -43.35 -18.64 -18.67
CA ASN A 57 -42.43 -19.07 -19.73
C ASN A 57 -41.08 -18.35 -19.67
N LYS A 58 -41.05 -17.04 -19.36
CA LYS A 58 -39.81 -16.28 -19.13
C LYS A 58 -39.05 -16.80 -17.91
N MET A 59 -39.75 -17.00 -16.77
CA MET A 59 -39.19 -17.58 -15.55
C MET A 59 -38.63 -18.99 -15.80
N ARG A 60 -39.38 -19.88 -16.47
CA ARG A 60 -38.91 -21.21 -16.88
C ARG A 60 -37.66 -21.16 -17.76
N THR A 61 -37.54 -20.15 -18.62
CA THR A 61 -36.35 -19.93 -19.46
C THR A 61 -35.14 -19.49 -18.64
N CYS A 62 -35.33 -18.61 -17.65
CA CYS A 62 -34.28 -18.22 -16.71
C CYS A 62 -33.79 -19.40 -15.85
N ILE A 63 -34.71 -20.23 -15.34
CA ILE A 63 -34.36 -21.44 -14.57
C ILE A 63 -33.55 -22.43 -15.43
N ARG A 64 -33.95 -22.66 -16.68
CA ARG A 64 -33.19 -23.51 -17.63
C ARG A 64 -31.81 -22.94 -17.92
N HIS A 65 -31.69 -21.62 -18.10
CA HIS A 65 -30.40 -20.96 -18.33
C HIS A 65 -29.49 -21.12 -17.11
N HIS A 66 -29.99 -20.85 -15.91
CA HIS A 66 -29.28 -21.07 -14.65
C HIS A 66 -28.78 -22.53 -14.50
N GLN A 67 -29.65 -23.52 -14.74
CA GLN A 67 -29.28 -24.93 -14.69
C GLN A 67 -28.25 -25.33 -15.75
N MET A 68 -28.26 -24.69 -16.92
CA MET A 68 -27.25 -24.90 -17.96
C MET A 68 -25.90 -24.29 -17.56
N LEU A 69 -25.89 -23.07 -17.01
CA LEU A 69 -24.68 -22.44 -16.48
C LEU A 69 -24.07 -23.24 -15.32
N LEU A 70 -24.87 -23.74 -14.38
CA LEU A 70 -24.37 -24.57 -13.28
C LEU A 70 -23.72 -25.88 -13.77
N ARG A 71 -24.28 -26.51 -14.81
CA ARG A 71 -23.66 -27.69 -15.45
C ARG A 71 -22.35 -27.31 -16.12
N PHE A 72 -22.36 -26.25 -16.93
CA PHE A 72 -21.16 -25.77 -17.61
C PHE A 72 -20.03 -25.41 -16.63
N VAL A 73 -20.33 -24.70 -15.54
CA VAL A 73 -19.36 -24.40 -14.47
C VAL A 73 -18.83 -25.66 -13.79
N ASN A 74 -19.67 -26.66 -13.57
CA ASN A 74 -19.22 -27.92 -12.97
C ASN A 74 -18.29 -28.70 -13.91
N ASP A 75 -18.64 -28.78 -15.20
CA ASP A 75 -17.86 -29.49 -16.21
C ASP A 75 -16.54 -28.75 -16.50
N PHE A 76 -16.57 -27.41 -16.56
CA PHE A 76 -15.40 -26.54 -16.64
C PHE A 76 -14.48 -26.73 -15.43
N ARG A 77 -15.03 -26.69 -14.21
CA ARG A 77 -14.26 -26.98 -12.98
C ARG A 77 -13.63 -28.37 -13.03
N GLN A 78 -14.35 -29.39 -13.50
CA GLN A 78 -13.81 -30.75 -13.62
C GLN A 78 -12.67 -30.83 -14.64
N ALA A 79 -12.76 -30.13 -15.77
CA ALA A 79 -11.72 -30.10 -16.80
C ALA A 79 -10.45 -29.35 -16.34
N PHE A 80 -10.60 -28.20 -15.67
CA PHE A 80 -9.48 -27.31 -15.34
C PHE A 80 -8.87 -27.53 -13.94
N SER A 81 -9.60 -28.11 -12.98
CA SER A 81 -9.15 -28.26 -11.58
C SER A 81 -7.80 -28.99 -11.44
N LEU A 82 -7.60 -30.10 -12.17
CA LEU A 82 -6.34 -30.85 -12.12
C LEU A 82 -5.17 -30.05 -12.73
N ILE A 83 -5.43 -29.25 -13.77
CA ILE A 83 -4.40 -28.48 -14.46
C ILE A 83 -3.94 -27.32 -13.56
N LEU A 84 -4.88 -26.57 -13.00
CA LEU A 84 -4.61 -25.52 -12.01
C LEU A 84 -3.88 -26.07 -10.77
N LEU A 85 -4.25 -27.25 -10.28
CA LEU A 85 -3.57 -27.87 -9.15
C LEU A 85 -2.09 -28.17 -9.46
N ILE A 86 -1.79 -28.67 -10.66
CA ILE A 86 -0.41 -28.90 -11.11
C ILE A 86 0.33 -27.57 -11.26
N GLU A 87 -0.30 -26.57 -11.86
CA GLU A 87 0.24 -25.23 -12.04
C GLU A 87 0.66 -24.62 -10.69
N TYR A 88 -0.27 -24.50 -9.73
CA TYR A 88 0.03 -24.01 -8.37
C TYR A 88 1.09 -24.85 -7.64
N ALA A 89 1.07 -26.18 -7.80
CA ALA A 89 2.08 -27.06 -7.20
C ALA A 89 3.49 -26.87 -7.80
N THR A 90 3.61 -26.38 -9.04
CA THR A 90 4.90 -26.05 -9.66
C THR A 90 5.35 -24.62 -9.36
N ILE A 91 4.42 -23.65 -9.36
CA ILE A 91 4.72 -22.23 -9.12
C ILE A 91 5.06 -21.98 -7.64
N GLY A 92 4.36 -22.60 -6.69
CA GLY A 92 4.57 -22.39 -5.25
C GLY A 92 6.03 -22.59 -4.80
N PRO A 93 6.65 -23.76 -5.06
CA PRO A 93 8.06 -24.00 -4.72
C PRO A 93 9.03 -23.05 -5.44
N PHE A 94 8.73 -22.64 -6.67
CA PHE A 94 9.54 -21.68 -7.43
C PHE A 94 9.52 -20.28 -6.76
N ILE A 95 8.33 -19.77 -6.41
CA ILE A 95 8.18 -18.51 -5.66
C ILE A 95 8.90 -18.61 -4.31
N CYS A 96 8.76 -19.71 -3.57
CA CYS A 96 9.48 -19.92 -2.31
C CYS A 96 11.01 -19.87 -2.48
N ALA A 97 11.55 -20.46 -3.56
CA ALA A 97 12.97 -20.44 -3.86
C ALA A 97 13.48 -19.04 -4.25
N GLU A 98 12.75 -18.30 -5.09
CA GLU A 98 13.09 -16.91 -5.45
C GLU A 98 12.98 -15.96 -4.24
N LEU A 99 11.95 -16.11 -3.40
CA LEU A 99 11.84 -15.35 -2.14
C LEU A 99 13.01 -15.65 -1.20
N PHE A 100 13.41 -16.91 -1.07
CA PHE A 100 14.59 -17.29 -0.28
C PHE A 100 15.86 -16.64 -0.85
N ALA A 101 16.11 -16.77 -2.15
CA ALA A 101 17.27 -16.18 -2.83
C ALA A 101 17.29 -14.64 -2.74
N ALA A 102 16.14 -13.99 -2.87
CA ALA A 102 15.99 -12.56 -2.66
C ALA A 102 16.30 -12.16 -1.20
N SER A 103 15.86 -12.95 -0.22
CA SER A 103 16.16 -12.72 1.19
C SER A 103 17.66 -12.85 1.50
N GLU A 104 18.36 -13.82 0.90
CA GLU A 104 19.81 -13.97 1.02
C GLU A 104 20.56 -12.81 0.37
N ARG A 105 20.16 -12.40 -0.85
CA ARG A 105 20.71 -11.22 -1.53
C ARG A 105 20.56 -9.96 -0.65
N GLN A 106 19.43 -9.79 0.03
CA GLN A 106 19.23 -8.69 0.98
C GLN A 106 20.12 -8.82 2.23
N ARG A 107 20.29 -10.03 2.78
CA ARG A 107 21.19 -10.28 3.94
C ARG A 107 22.65 -9.98 3.59
N ARG A 108 23.15 -10.45 2.44
CA ARG A 108 24.51 -10.13 1.94
C ARG A 108 24.73 -8.62 1.80
N ARG A 109 23.80 -7.91 1.14
CA ARG A 109 23.81 -6.43 1.03
C ARG A 109 23.69 -5.68 2.36
N ARG A 110 23.28 -6.33 3.46
CA ARG A 110 23.32 -5.75 4.81
C ARG A 110 24.66 -6.02 5.51
N TYR A 111 25.25 -7.20 5.27
CA TYR A 111 26.58 -7.55 5.77
C TYR A 111 27.67 -6.69 5.09
N GLU A 112 27.66 -6.59 3.77
CA GLU A 112 28.57 -5.72 3.00
C GLU A 112 28.53 -4.26 3.49
N ARG A 113 27.35 -3.71 3.76
CA ARG A 113 27.20 -2.35 4.31
C ARG A 113 27.76 -2.19 5.73
N LYS A 114 27.68 -3.23 6.58
CA LYS A 114 28.28 -3.22 7.92
C LYS A 114 29.80 -3.27 7.85
N ASN A 115 30.35 -4.18 7.05
CA ASN A 115 31.80 -4.29 6.88
C ASN A 115 32.40 -3.00 6.30
N VAL A 116 31.69 -2.32 5.37
CA VAL A 116 32.11 -1.00 4.87
C VAL A 116 32.09 0.05 5.99
N SER A 117 31.03 0.16 6.80
CA SER A 117 30.99 1.13 7.91
C SER A 117 32.06 0.87 8.97
N GLU A 118 32.28 -0.40 9.33
CA GLU A 118 33.29 -0.83 10.32
C GLU A 118 34.70 -0.50 9.81
N SER A 119 34.99 -0.76 8.52
CA SER A 119 36.28 -0.38 7.90
C SER A 119 36.49 1.14 7.79
N THR A 120 35.44 1.95 7.68
CA THR A 120 35.57 3.42 7.71
C THR A 120 35.80 3.96 9.12
N GLU A 121 35.21 3.34 10.15
CA GLU A 121 35.45 3.69 11.55
C GLU A 121 36.90 3.35 11.95
N GLU A 122 37.38 2.14 11.65
CA GLU A 122 38.78 1.75 11.88
C GLU A 122 39.79 2.70 11.19
N MET A 123 39.47 3.17 9.98
CA MET A 123 40.33 4.09 9.23
C MET A 123 40.31 5.52 9.80
N GLN A 124 39.21 5.95 10.43
CA GLN A 124 39.14 7.23 11.15
C GLN A 124 39.86 7.18 12.50
N ASP A 125 39.72 6.08 13.25
CA ASP A 125 40.43 5.88 14.53
C ASP A 125 41.95 5.80 14.35
N ALA A 126 42.42 5.14 13.27
CA ALA A 126 43.84 5.13 12.90
C ALA A 126 44.38 6.53 12.56
N LEU A 127 43.56 7.40 11.99
CA LEU A 127 43.94 8.78 11.65
C LEU A 127 44.03 9.66 12.92
N HIS A 128 43.16 9.43 13.90
CA HIS A 128 43.13 10.16 15.17
C HIS A 128 44.27 9.78 16.14
N MET A 129 44.99 8.66 15.88
CA MET A 129 46.14 8.21 16.66
C MET A 129 47.48 8.90 16.29
N LEU A 130 47.51 9.74 15.25
CA LEU A 130 48.75 10.37 14.75
C LEU A 130 48.96 11.83 15.18
N ASP A 131 47.98 12.47 15.84
CA ASP A 131 48.12 13.83 16.37
C ASP A 131 48.42 13.83 17.88
N THR A 132 49.70 13.96 18.23
CA THR A 132 50.14 14.40 19.57
C THR A 132 51.00 15.67 19.43
N PRO A 133 50.69 16.78 20.13
CA PRO A 133 51.36 18.05 19.90
C PRO A 133 52.63 18.18 20.74
N ASP A 134 53.75 18.56 20.12
CA ASP A 134 54.89 19.07 20.88
C ASP A 134 55.69 20.18 20.16
N SER A 135 55.69 21.36 20.78
CA SER A 135 56.63 22.50 20.65
C SER A 135 56.69 23.35 19.35
N ASN A 136 56.67 24.69 19.57
CA ASN A 136 56.82 25.75 18.56
C ASN A 136 58.26 25.96 18.06
N VAL A 137 58.43 26.20 16.75
CA VAL A 137 59.31 27.26 16.21
C VAL A 137 58.64 27.84 14.95
N GLY A 138 58.52 29.16 14.84
CA GLY A 138 57.77 29.81 13.76
C GLY A 138 58.62 30.42 12.65
N PHE A 139 58.02 30.58 11.46
CA PHE A 139 58.37 31.62 10.50
C PHE A 139 57.13 31.95 9.64
N GLU A 140 56.78 33.23 9.50
CA GLU A 140 55.67 33.64 8.64
C GLU A 140 56.06 33.61 7.16
N THR A 141 55.21 33.05 6.29
CA THR A 141 55.00 33.63 4.96
C THR A 141 53.71 33.15 4.29
N SER A 142 52.78 34.11 4.13
CA SER A 142 51.94 34.31 2.94
C SER A 142 51.14 33.15 2.31
N LEU A 143 49.82 33.38 2.30
CA LEU A 143 48.86 33.09 1.20
C LEU A 143 47.97 31.82 1.31
N ALA A 144 46.67 32.11 1.44
CA ALA A 144 45.51 31.27 1.13
C ALA A 144 45.29 29.97 1.95
N ASN A 145 44.37 30.05 2.91
CA ASN A 145 43.75 28.90 3.56
C ASN A 145 43.07 27.98 2.52
N SER A 146 43.51 26.73 2.44
CA SER A 146 42.75 25.64 1.84
C SER A 146 42.76 24.43 2.79
N THR A 147 42.12 24.60 3.95
CA THR A 147 41.97 23.52 4.93
C THR A 147 40.99 22.49 4.38
N PHE A 148 41.50 21.27 4.20
CA PHE A 148 40.72 20.09 3.84
C PHE A 148 39.82 19.69 5.02
N THR A 149 38.53 20.00 4.95
CA THR A 149 37.50 19.39 5.80
C THR A 149 36.63 18.49 4.94
N THR A 150 36.65 17.19 5.24
CA THR A 150 35.86 16.16 4.58
C THR A 150 34.38 16.27 4.94
N GLU A 151 33.60 16.97 4.12
CA GLU A 151 32.17 16.70 3.99
C GLU A 151 31.80 16.59 2.50
N ASN A 152 30.98 15.57 2.19
CA ASN A 152 30.23 15.43 0.93
C ASN A 152 31.01 15.23 -0.38
N ALA A 153 31.87 14.21 -0.42
CA ALA A 153 32.10 13.45 -1.65
C ALA A 153 30.87 12.56 -1.97
N ASN A 154 29.76 13.17 -2.39
CA ASN A 154 28.62 12.47 -3.00
C ASN A 154 27.92 13.35 -4.05
N THR A 155 28.66 13.62 -5.13
CA THR A 155 28.11 13.98 -6.45
C THR A 155 28.95 13.18 -7.45
N PHE A 156 28.48 12.01 -7.87
CA PHE A 156 27.57 11.86 -9.02
C PHE A 156 28.23 12.34 -10.32
N MET A 157 29.01 11.42 -10.92
CA MET A 157 29.14 11.24 -12.36
C MET A 157 28.89 9.73 -12.57
N ALA A 158 27.82 9.26 -13.18
CA ALA A 158 27.21 9.64 -14.46
C ALA A 158 28.13 9.33 -15.64
N GLU A 159 27.55 8.66 -16.64
CA GLU A 159 28.04 8.57 -18.02
C GLU A 159 29.33 7.74 -18.25
N ASN A 160 29.49 7.01 -19.37
CA ASN A 160 28.52 6.72 -20.43
C ASN A 160 28.79 5.36 -21.10
N ALA A 161 27.91 5.02 -22.04
CA ALA A 161 27.92 3.82 -22.88
C ALA A 161 29.29 3.41 -23.45
N ASP A 162 29.41 2.10 -23.72
CA ASP A 162 29.96 1.66 -25.01
C ASP A 162 28.98 0.70 -25.68
N THR A 163 28.86 0.84 -26.99
CA THR A 163 27.85 0.17 -27.83
C THR A 163 28.57 -0.72 -28.83
N GLU A 164 28.10 -1.94 -29.08
CA GLU A 164 28.35 -2.58 -30.37
C GLU A 164 27.16 -3.41 -30.84
N ASN A 165 27.08 -3.60 -32.17
CA ASN A 165 25.83 -3.50 -32.92
C ASN A 165 25.51 -4.80 -33.69
N GLY A 166 24.22 -5.06 -33.98
CA GLY A 166 23.75 -6.36 -34.48
C GLY A 166 22.42 -6.32 -35.23
N SER A 167 22.30 -5.37 -36.16
CA SER A 167 21.17 -5.05 -37.04
C SER A 167 20.19 -6.17 -37.44
N ARG A 168 18.87 -5.88 -37.41
CA ARG A 168 18.05 -5.72 -38.64
C ARG A 168 16.58 -5.27 -38.42
N GLU A 169 16.29 -4.10 -39.03
CA GLU A 169 15.10 -3.74 -39.84
C GLU A 169 13.65 -3.76 -39.24
N LEU A 170 13.04 -2.56 -39.33
CA LEU A 170 11.66 -2.07 -39.07
C LEU A 170 10.64 -2.59 -40.13
N PRO A 171 9.29 -2.34 -40.07
CA PRO A 171 8.58 -1.15 -39.53
C PRO A 171 7.25 -1.39 -38.73
N GLU A 172 6.83 -0.43 -37.87
CA GLU A 172 5.66 0.50 -37.96
C GLU A 172 4.27 -0.18 -38.05
N GLU A 173 3.17 0.24 -37.41
CA GLU A 173 2.74 1.45 -36.66
C GLU A 173 1.58 1.04 -35.67
N ALA A 174 0.98 1.80 -34.74
CA ALA A 174 1.09 3.21 -34.34
C ALA A 174 0.70 3.47 -32.85
N THR A 175 1.45 4.36 -32.19
CA THR A 175 1.07 5.46 -31.26
C THR A 175 -0.15 5.42 -30.31
N GLU A 176 0.12 5.57 -29.00
CA GLU A 176 -0.31 6.68 -28.10
C GLU A 176 0.41 6.52 -26.73
N SER A 177 1.55 7.19 -26.51
CA SER A 177 1.72 8.52 -25.89
C SER A 177 1.70 8.55 -24.34
N SER A 178 2.87 8.28 -23.76
CA SER A 178 3.51 9.08 -22.70
C SER A 178 2.73 9.43 -21.41
N ILE A 179 2.95 8.63 -20.35
CA ILE A 179 2.99 9.16 -18.97
C ILE A 179 4.45 9.19 -18.52
N GLY A 180 4.98 10.39 -18.30
CA GLY A 180 6.39 10.62 -17.99
C GLY A 180 6.76 10.30 -16.54
N SER A 181 8.01 9.86 -16.34
CA SER A 181 8.57 9.53 -15.03
C SER A 181 8.78 10.77 -14.15
N ALA A 182 8.15 10.77 -12.97
CA ALA A 182 8.47 11.57 -11.78
C ALA A 182 7.72 10.93 -10.58
N CYS A 183 8.21 10.90 -9.34
CA CYS A 183 9.46 11.40 -8.77
C CYS A 183 9.88 10.46 -7.61
N SER A 184 11.17 10.17 -7.46
CA SER A 184 11.69 9.43 -6.30
C SER A 184 12.39 10.38 -5.31
N SER A 185 11.62 11.26 -4.68
CA SER A 185 12.11 12.20 -3.67
C SER A 185 12.30 11.51 -2.31
N LYS A 186 13.56 11.32 -1.91
CA LYS A 186 13.95 10.81 -0.59
C LYS A 186 13.41 11.72 0.52
N ILE A 187 12.54 11.20 1.38
CA ILE A 187 12.10 11.93 2.58
C ILE A 187 13.13 11.73 3.68
N ASN A 188 14.09 12.65 3.78
CA ASN A 188 14.93 12.77 4.97
C ASN A 188 14.14 13.39 6.12
N ASN A 189 14.41 12.93 7.34
CA ASN A 189 14.00 13.62 8.56
C ASN A 189 15.08 14.65 8.93
N THR A 190 14.88 15.90 8.55
CA THR A 190 15.60 17.05 9.07
C THR A 190 14.60 18.15 9.42
N ASN A 191 14.84 18.86 10.51
CA ASN A 191 14.18 20.14 10.75
C ASN A 191 14.76 21.20 9.80
N ASP A 192 14.07 22.33 9.73
CA ASP A 192 14.50 23.64 9.22
C ASP A 192 14.30 23.99 7.72
N SER A 193 13.32 24.88 7.53
CA SER A 193 13.30 26.01 6.58
C SER A 193 13.46 25.77 5.07
N GLU A 194 12.85 24.74 4.50
CA GLU A 194 12.41 24.77 3.09
C GLU A 194 10.88 24.71 3.02
N GLY A 195 10.31 25.16 1.89
CA GLY A 195 8.88 25.47 1.76
C GLY A 195 7.93 24.28 1.95
N LEU A 196 6.62 24.55 1.97
CA LEU A 196 5.59 23.51 2.10
C LEU A 196 5.55 22.62 0.83
N VAL A 197 6.34 21.56 0.82
CA VAL A 197 6.46 20.62 -0.31
C VAL A 197 5.53 19.41 -0.14
N GLY A 198 4.89 19.03 -1.24
CA GLY A 198 3.99 17.87 -1.33
C GLY A 198 2.58 18.13 -0.81
N ASN A 199 1.70 17.18 -1.06
CA ASN A 199 0.30 17.19 -0.66
C ASN A 199 0.15 16.84 0.83
N ARG A 200 -0.96 17.26 1.46
CA ARG A 200 -1.31 16.92 2.85
C ARG A 200 -2.77 16.49 2.92
N ILE A 201 -3.05 15.50 3.77
CA ILE A 201 -4.41 15.09 4.09
C ILE A 201 -4.97 16.09 5.12
N VAL A 202 -6.13 16.67 4.81
CA VAL A 202 -6.78 17.71 5.62
C VAL A 202 -8.25 17.39 5.87
N ASP A 203 -8.75 17.72 7.06
CA ASP A 203 -10.17 17.91 7.29
C ASP A 203 -10.56 19.31 6.77
N ILE A 204 -11.28 19.34 5.66
CA ILE A 204 -11.67 20.59 4.98
C ILE A 204 -12.55 21.46 5.89
N LEU A 205 -13.47 20.88 6.66
CA LEU A 205 -14.36 21.64 7.54
C LEU A 205 -13.57 22.28 8.68
N TYR A 206 -12.75 21.48 9.37
CA TYR A 206 -11.90 21.97 10.45
C TYR A 206 -10.91 23.05 9.98
N VAL A 207 -10.27 22.87 8.83
CA VAL A 207 -9.34 23.86 8.27
C VAL A 207 -10.06 25.15 7.91
N LEU A 208 -11.25 25.11 7.28
CA LEU A 208 -12.04 26.31 6.98
C LEU A 208 -12.46 27.06 8.25
N GLU A 209 -12.79 26.36 9.34
CA GLU A 209 -13.08 26.97 10.64
C GLU A 209 -11.84 27.55 11.33
N CYS A 210 -10.67 26.93 11.17
CA CYS A 210 -9.39 27.52 11.59
C CYS A 210 -9.11 28.81 10.84
N LEU A 211 -9.25 28.83 9.51
CA LEU A 211 -9.03 30.01 8.68
C LEU A 211 -9.99 31.16 9.04
N LYS A 212 -11.27 30.87 9.30
CA LYS A 212 -12.25 31.85 9.81
C LYS A 212 -11.81 32.46 11.14
N ARG A 213 -11.41 31.62 12.11
CA ARG A 213 -10.92 32.09 13.43
C ARG A 213 -9.66 32.95 13.29
N ILE A 214 -8.70 32.52 12.47
CA ILE A 214 -7.48 33.28 12.22
C ILE A 214 -7.83 34.64 11.61
N ASN A 215 -8.76 34.74 10.64
CA ASN A 215 -9.11 36.02 10.00
C ASN A 215 -9.65 37.09 10.96
N LEU A 216 -10.09 36.75 12.18
CA LEU A 216 -10.56 37.70 13.19
C LEU A 216 -9.42 38.51 13.87
N HIS A 217 -8.15 38.14 13.68
CA HIS A 217 -7.01 38.88 14.25
C HIS A 217 -6.86 40.33 13.74
N GLY A 218 -7.59 40.70 12.69
CA GLY A 218 -7.56 42.02 12.06
C GLY A 218 -8.14 43.17 12.87
N GLU A 219 -8.90 42.91 13.94
CA GLU A 219 -9.72 43.92 14.65
C GLU A 219 -8.98 45.20 15.09
N ARG A 220 -7.67 45.12 15.37
CA ARG A 220 -6.86 46.27 15.83
C ARG A 220 -5.94 46.89 14.79
N PHE A 221 -5.57 46.14 13.76
CA PHE A 221 -4.49 46.50 12.82
C PHE A 221 -4.92 46.43 11.34
N GLY A 222 -6.17 46.06 11.05
CA GLY A 222 -6.67 45.90 9.68
C GLY A 222 -6.10 44.69 8.93
N CYS A 223 -5.51 43.73 9.65
CA CYS A 223 -4.92 42.53 9.06
C CYS A 223 -5.98 41.61 8.43
N SER A 224 -5.59 40.87 7.40
CA SER A 224 -6.38 39.80 6.80
C SER A 224 -5.54 38.53 6.63
N ILE A 225 -6.15 37.45 6.15
CA ILE A 225 -5.48 36.19 5.85
C ILE A 225 -4.30 36.36 4.86
N ASN A 226 -4.38 37.36 3.98
CA ASN A 226 -3.32 37.73 3.03
C ASN A 226 -2.03 38.24 3.70
N ASN A 227 -2.10 38.63 4.98
CA ASN A 227 -0.94 39.08 5.77
C ASN A 227 -0.20 37.93 6.46
N LEU A 228 -0.71 36.70 6.37
CA LEU A 228 -0.10 35.51 6.97
C LEU A 228 1.05 35.01 6.10
N VAL A 229 2.24 34.96 6.70
CA VAL A 229 3.42 34.32 6.12
C VAL A 229 3.57 32.94 6.78
N PHE A 230 3.75 31.90 5.98
CA PHE A 230 4.10 30.57 6.49
C PHE A 230 5.50 30.60 7.10
N THR A 231 5.65 30.01 8.30
CA THR A 231 6.91 29.97 9.04
C THR A 231 7.55 28.58 8.97
N LEU A 232 6.81 27.54 9.38
CA LEU A 232 7.29 26.15 9.40
C LEU A 232 6.13 25.15 9.50
N GLU A 233 6.43 23.90 9.17
CA GLU A 233 5.56 22.74 9.39
C GLU A 233 6.18 21.80 10.42
N ARG A 234 5.36 21.21 11.29
CA ARG A 234 5.71 20.05 12.12
C ARG A 234 4.85 18.86 11.74
N ARG A 235 5.47 17.79 11.24
CA ARG A 235 4.76 16.57 10.81
C ARG A 235 4.69 15.54 11.94
N TYR A 236 3.53 14.90 12.07
CA TYR A 236 3.21 13.88 13.07
C TYR A 236 2.59 12.67 12.35
N GLY A 237 3.37 12.05 11.47
CA GLY A 237 2.86 11.11 10.47
C GLY A 237 2.12 11.86 9.36
N LEU A 238 0.88 11.45 9.07
CA LEU A 238 0.02 12.06 8.06
C LEU A 238 -0.62 13.38 8.54
N ARG A 239 -0.73 13.58 9.86
CA ARG A 239 -1.17 14.84 10.46
C ARG A 239 0.00 15.83 10.49
N SER A 240 -0.25 17.10 10.17
CA SER A 240 0.75 18.17 10.28
C SER A 240 0.22 19.39 11.04
N GLU A 241 1.13 20.12 11.68
CA GLU A 241 0.86 21.43 12.30
C GLU A 241 1.61 22.52 11.52
N LEU A 242 0.85 23.40 10.89
CA LEU A 242 1.34 24.53 10.10
C LEU A 242 1.37 25.78 10.98
N PHE A 243 2.51 26.46 10.98
CA PHE A 243 2.72 27.68 11.76
C PHE A 243 2.81 28.88 10.82
N PHE A 244 2.04 29.91 11.13
CA PHE A 244 1.98 31.15 10.37
C PHE A 244 2.30 32.34 11.28
N LYS A 245 2.84 33.41 10.70
CA LYS A 245 3.03 34.69 11.39
C LYS A 245 2.44 35.81 10.53
N CYS A 246 1.61 36.66 11.12
CA CYS A 246 1.12 37.86 10.44
C CYS A 246 2.23 38.91 10.31
N ASN A 247 2.48 39.39 9.09
CA ASN A 247 3.51 40.41 8.84
C ASN A 247 3.14 41.82 9.33
N MET A 248 1.87 42.07 9.64
CA MET A 248 1.35 43.36 10.13
C MET A 248 1.36 43.42 11.67
N CYS A 249 0.62 42.53 12.35
CA CYS A 249 0.50 42.55 13.82
C CYS A 249 1.53 41.67 14.56
N ASN A 250 2.37 40.92 13.83
CA ASN A 250 3.33 39.94 14.36
C ASN A 250 2.74 38.75 15.15
N GLU A 251 1.42 38.61 15.21
CA GLU A 251 0.74 37.48 15.86
C GLU A 251 1.03 36.15 15.14
N THR A 252 1.17 35.07 15.92
CA THR A 252 1.51 33.73 15.43
C THR A 252 0.34 32.78 15.57
N PHE A 253 0.04 32.05 14.50
CA PHE A 253 -1.09 31.12 14.43
C PHE A 253 -0.59 29.69 14.21
N LYS A 254 -1.31 28.74 14.80
CA LYS A 254 -1.08 27.31 14.60
C LYS A 254 -2.34 26.67 14.03
N LEU A 255 -2.20 25.97 12.91
CA LEU A 255 -3.27 25.26 12.22
C LEU A 255 -2.90 23.78 12.10
N SER A 256 -3.69 22.89 12.68
CA SER A 256 -3.54 21.44 12.48
C SER A 256 -4.28 21.04 11.20
N THR A 257 -3.76 20.06 10.45
CA THR A 257 -4.44 19.58 9.22
C THR A 257 -5.75 18.84 9.51
N VAL A 258 -5.87 18.25 10.71
CA VAL A 258 -7.05 17.55 11.23
C VAL A 258 -7.27 17.99 12.68
N ASP A 259 -8.51 18.00 13.17
CA ASP A 259 -8.81 18.34 14.57
C ASP A 259 -8.07 17.41 15.55
N PRO A 260 -7.16 17.93 16.41
CA PRO A 260 -6.50 17.11 17.43
C PRO A 260 -7.45 16.66 18.55
N ASN A 261 -8.61 17.31 18.71
CA ASN A 261 -9.60 17.02 19.75
C ASN A 261 -10.90 16.41 19.20
N GLY A 262 -10.94 16.08 17.91
CA GLY A 262 -12.11 15.51 17.25
C GLY A 262 -12.47 14.13 17.81
N THR A 263 -13.76 13.80 17.81
CA THR A 263 -14.27 12.48 18.23
C THR A 263 -13.91 11.35 17.25
N SER A 264 -13.48 11.69 16.04
CA SER A 264 -13.04 10.75 15.00
C SER A 264 -11.75 10.02 15.38
N MET A 265 -11.58 8.80 14.87
CA MET A 265 -10.31 8.06 14.98
C MET A 265 -9.13 8.90 14.48
N ASN A 266 -7.99 8.82 15.19
CA ASN A 266 -6.75 9.49 14.80
C ASN A 266 -6.34 9.12 13.36
N LEU A 267 -6.01 10.12 12.53
CA LEU A 267 -5.71 9.94 11.10
C LEU A 267 -4.65 8.86 10.82
N ASN A 268 -3.59 8.78 11.62
CA ASN A 268 -2.56 7.76 11.42
C ASN A 268 -3.11 6.37 11.75
N THR A 269 -3.85 6.22 12.86
CA THR A 269 -4.49 4.94 13.22
C THR A 269 -5.51 4.54 12.16
N ALA A 270 -6.29 5.48 11.61
CA ALA A 270 -7.26 5.21 10.55
C ALA A 270 -6.60 4.74 9.25
N ALA A 271 -5.49 5.38 8.83
CA ALA A 271 -4.72 4.95 7.68
C ALA A 271 -4.13 3.54 7.86
N VAL A 272 -3.58 3.25 9.05
CA VAL A 272 -3.03 1.92 9.35
C VAL A 272 -4.14 0.86 9.43
N ALA A 273 -5.28 1.16 10.05
CA ALA A 273 -6.44 0.27 10.09
C ALA A 273 -6.97 -0.03 8.68
N GLY A 274 -7.03 0.97 7.79
CA GLY A 274 -7.38 0.76 6.37
C GLY A 274 -6.37 -0.13 5.62
N CYS A 275 -5.08 -0.02 5.92
CA CYS A 275 -4.06 -0.93 5.38
C CYS A 275 -4.28 -2.36 5.90
N MET A 276 -4.48 -2.53 7.21
CA MET A 276 -4.76 -3.83 7.83
C MET A 276 -6.03 -4.48 7.23
N SER A 277 -7.11 -3.71 7.06
CA SER A 277 -8.37 -4.19 6.47
C SER A 277 -8.24 -4.62 5.00
N THR A 278 -7.22 -4.15 4.29
CA THR A 278 -6.95 -4.51 2.89
C THR A 278 -5.78 -5.49 2.75
N GLY A 279 -5.30 -6.08 3.84
CA GLY A 279 -4.16 -7.00 3.85
C GLY A 279 -2.80 -6.36 3.54
N ASN A 280 -2.72 -5.03 3.56
CA ASN A 280 -1.55 -4.24 3.17
C ASN A 280 -0.62 -3.90 4.34
N GLY A 281 0.67 -3.80 4.05
CA GLY A 281 1.71 -3.42 5.01
C GLY A 281 2.20 -1.98 4.85
N TYR A 282 3.15 -1.60 5.72
CA TYR A 282 3.81 -0.28 5.71
C TYR A 282 4.34 0.10 4.32
N SER A 283 4.99 -0.82 3.61
CA SER A 283 5.60 -0.53 2.30
C SER A 283 4.56 -0.20 1.24
N ASN A 284 3.40 -0.88 1.23
CA ASN A 284 2.31 -0.57 0.30
C ASN A 284 1.74 0.82 0.56
N MET A 285 1.59 1.19 1.84
CA MET A 285 1.14 2.53 2.24
C MET A 285 2.16 3.62 1.86
N GLU A 286 3.45 3.39 2.11
CA GLU A 286 4.54 4.30 1.77
C GLU A 286 4.62 4.53 0.24
N GLU A 287 4.51 3.46 -0.55
CA GLU A 287 4.44 3.50 -2.02
C GLU A 287 3.23 4.30 -2.52
N LEU A 288 2.02 3.96 -2.05
CA LEU A 288 0.79 4.63 -2.42
C LEU A 288 0.81 6.14 -2.11
N LEU A 289 1.30 6.51 -0.92
CA LEU A 289 1.43 7.91 -0.51
C LEU A 289 2.52 8.64 -1.32
N SER A 290 3.63 7.97 -1.64
CA SER A 290 4.69 8.53 -2.48
C SER A 290 4.18 8.86 -3.89
N VAL A 291 3.37 7.99 -4.50
CA VAL A 291 2.75 8.25 -5.82
C VAL A 291 1.80 9.46 -5.75
N MET A 292 1.07 9.65 -4.65
CA MET A 292 0.24 10.85 -4.44
C MET A 292 1.01 12.10 -3.99
N ASN A 293 2.34 12.04 -3.91
CA ASN A 293 3.20 13.11 -3.37
C ASN A 293 2.79 13.54 -1.95
N ILE A 294 2.30 12.61 -1.13
CA ILE A 294 1.97 12.83 0.28
C ILE A 294 3.10 12.25 1.15
N PRO A 295 3.70 13.01 2.08
CA PRO A 295 4.69 12.45 2.99
C PRO A 295 4.10 11.34 3.88
N SER A 296 4.71 10.17 3.81
CA SER A 296 4.36 9.04 4.69
C SER A 296 4.80 9.27 6.14
N MET A 297 4.14 8.56 7.07
CA MET A 297 4.65 8.40 8.43
C MET A 297 5.89 7.49 8.45
N SER A 298 6.71 7.57 9.49
CA SER A 298 7.86 6.65 9.61
C SER A 298 7.41 5.22 9.96
N SER A 299 8.26 4.24 9.66
CA SER A 299 8.01 2.83 10.02
C SER A 299 7.85 2.60 11.54
N SER A 300 8.48 3.41 12.39
CA SER A 300 8.27 3.35 13.85
C SER A 300 6.89 3.88 14.26
N THR A 301 6.46 5.01 13.70
CA THR A 301 5.12 5.56 13.91
C THR A 301 4.04 4.61 13.40
N TYR A 302 4.23 3.99 12.22
CA TYR A 302 3.32 2.96 11.70
C TYR A 302 3.14 1.80 12.68
N LYS A 303 4.24 1.26 13.22
CA LYS A 303 4.19 0.13 14.17
C LYS A 303 3.43 0.45 15.44
N GLU A 304 3.55 1.67 15.97
CA GLU A 304 2.79 2.07 17.15
C GLU A 304 1.29 2.19 16.84
N HIS A 305 0.93 2.86 15.73
CA HIS A 305 -0.48 2.95 15.30
C HIS A 305 -1.07 1.59 14.91
N HIS A 306 -0.27 0.67 14.37
CA HIS A 306 -0.65 -0.73 14.12
C HIS A 306 -0.95 -1.47 15.44
N ARG A 307 -0.13 -1.29 16.48
CA ARG A 307 -0.37 -1.87 17.80
C ARG A 307 -1.67 -1.35 18.42
N ILE A 308 -1.94 -0.05 18.27
CA ILE A 308 -3.18 0.60 18.74
C ILE A 308 -4.41 0.04 17.99
N ALA A 309 -4.35 -0.05 16.66
CA ALA A 309 -5.43 -0.60 15.84
C ALA A 309 -5.69 -2.08 16.18
N ASN A 310 -4.62 -2.89 16.26
CA ASN A 310 -4.71 -4.31 16.57
C ASN A 310 -5.31 -4.59 17.96
N ALA A 311 -4.98 -3.78 18.98
CA ALA A 311 -5.58 -3.92 20.31
C ALA A 311 -7.10 -3.64 20.30
N GLY A 312 -7.55 -2.70 19.47
CA GLY A 312 -8.99 -2.45 19.26
C GLY A 312 -9.67 -3.62 18.54
N TRP A 313 -9.02 -4.18 17.51
CA TRP A 313 -9.52 -5.35 16.79
C TRP A 313 -9.59 -6.60 17.67
N GLU A 314 -8.56 -6.86 18.49
CA GLU A 314 -8.52 -7.98 19.42
C GLU A 314 -9.66 -7.92 20.45
N ALA A 315 -9.96 -6.73 20.98
CA ALA A 315 -11.08 -6.52 21.89
C ALA A 315 -12.44 -6.82 21.23
N VAL A 316 -12.68 -6.29 20.02
CA VAL A 316 -13.92 -6.54 19.25
C VAL A 316 -14.03 -8.00 18.82
N ALA A 317 -12.92 -8.64 18.42
CA ALA A 317 -12.90 -10.06 18.07
C ALA A 317 -13.28 -10.92 19.28
N LEU A 318 -12.70 -10.66 20.46
CA LEU A 318 -13.04 -11.37 21.69
C LEU A 318 -14.51 -11.17 22.10
N GLU A 319 -15.04 -9.95 21.99
CA GLU A 319 -16.46 -9.65 22.23
C GLU A 319 -17.36 -10.46 21.28
N LYS A 320 -17.12 -10.39 19.97
CA LYS A 320 -17.93 -11.09 18.96
C LYS A 320 -17.81 -12.61 19.05
N MET A 321 -16.62 -13.14 19.35
CA MET A 321 -16.44 -14.57 19.63
C MET A 321 -17.21 -15.02 20.88
N THR A 322 -17.28 -14.16 21.91
CA THR A 322 -18.04 -14.45 23.14
C THR A 322 -19.54 -14.42 22.89
N GLU A 323 -20.04 -13.44 22.12
CA GLU A 323 -21.45 -13.39 21.70
C GLU A 323 -21.82 -14.61 20.84
N ALA A 324 -21.04 -14.91 19.81
CA ALA A 324 -21.25 -16.07 18.93
C ALA A 324 -21.27 -17.38 19.73
N ALA A 325 -20.30 -17.60 20.62
CA ALA A 325 -20.26 -18.80 21.46
C ALA A 325 -21.51 -18.95 22.37
N GLN A 326 -22.09 -17.83 22.85
CA GLN A 326 -23.34 -17.86 23.61
C GLN A 326 -24.56 -18.18 22.73
N GLU A 327 -24.60 -17.71 21.48
CA GLU A 327 -25.67 -18.02 20.53
C GLU A 327 -25.61 -19.46 20.05
N GLU A 328 -24.41 -19.95 19.68
CA GLU A 328 -24.16 -21.35 19.31
C GLU A 328 -24.50 -22.30 20.46
N THR A 329 -24.13 -21.95 21.71
CA THR A 329 -24.50 -22.71 22.92
C THR A 329 -26.03 -22.83 23.07
N LYS A 330 -26.76 -21.72 22.96
CA LYS A 330 -28.24 -21.72 23.04
C LYS A 330 -28.84 -22.55 21.92
N HIS A 331 -28.30 -22.45 20.71
CA HIS A 331 -28.79 -23.19 19.55
C HIS A 331 -28.57 -24.70 19.71
N ALA A 332 -27.36 -25.13 20.08
CA ALA A 332 -27.02 -26.53 20.31
C ALA A 332 -27.92 -27.19 21.37
N ILE A 333 -28.20 -26.50 22.48
CA ILE A 333 -29.15 -26.95 23.51
C ILE A 333 -30.57 -27.08 22.93
N SER A 334 -31.02 -26.11 22.12
CA SER A 334 -32.38 -26.11 21.55
C SER A 334 -32.65 -27.26 20.58
N ILE A 335 -31.61 -27.77 19.91
CA ILE A 335 -31.69 -28.94 19.02
C ILE A 335 -31.30 -30.26 19.69
N ASN A 336 -31.06 -30.25 21.02
CA ASN A 336 -30.56 -31.39 21.81
C ASN A 336 -29.23 -31.98 21.25
N SER A 337 -28.38 -31.11 20.70
CA SER A 337 -26.99 -31.43 20.30
C SER A 337 -26.08 -31.17 21.49
N VAL A 338 -26.13 -32.08 22.46
CA VAL A 338 -25.34 -32.05 23.69
C VAL A 338 -24.66 -33.40 23.91
N ASP A 339 -23.54 -33.41 24.64
CA ASP A 339 -22.83 -34.65 24.99
C ASP A 339 -23.47 -35.38 26.20
N GLU A 340 -22.82 -36.47 26.64
CA GLU A 340 -23.28 -37.29 27.77
C GLU A 340 -23.22 -36.55 29.13
N GLU A 341 -22.45 -35.46 29.23
CA GLU A 341 -22.30 -34.62 30.43
C GLU A 341 -23.18 -33.34 30.38
N GLY A 342 -23.77 -33.04 29.22
CA GLY A 342 -24.68 -31.92 28.99
C GLY A 342 -24.05 -30.68 28.35
N TYR A 343 -22.81 -30.75 27.86
CA TYR A 343 -22.16 -29.65 27.16
C TYR A 343 -22.66 -29.52 25.71
N PRO A 344 -22.79 -28.29 25.17
CA PRO A 344 -23.24 -28.04 23.81
C PRO A 344 -22.20 -28.52 22.78
N LEU A 345 -22.66 -29.32 21.81
CA LEU A 345 -21.85 -29.77 20.68
C LEU A 345 -22.09 -28.86 19.48
N VAL A 346 -21.10 -28.01 19.17
CA VAL A 346 -21.11 -27.09 18.02
C VAL A 346 -20.27 -27.68 16.86
N PRO A 347 -20.87 -27.94 15.69
CA PRO A 347 -20.14 -28.50 14.55
C PRO A 347 -19.33 -27.42 13.81
N VAL A 348 -18.01 -27.45 13.96
CA VAL A 348 -17.10 -26.59 13.18
C VAL A 348 -16.90 -27.16 11.78
N VAL A 349 -17.39 -26.45 10.76
CA VAL A 349 -17.14 -26.78 9.35
C VAL A 349 -15.91 -26.00 8.87
N ALA A 350 -14.78 -26.68 8.74
CA ALA A 350 -13.58 -26.08 8.15
C ALA A 350 -13.65 -26.15 6.61
N ASP A 351 -14.15 -25.08 6.00
CA ASP A 351 -14.17 -24.90 4.53
C ASP A 351 -12.80 -24.47 3.96
N GLY A 352 -11.85 -24.08 4.84
CA GLY A 352 -10.51 -23.63 4.48
C GLY A 352 -10.45 -22.18 3.99
N ALA A 353 -11.55 -21.43 4.01
CA ALA A 353 -11.70 -20.13 3.37
C ALA A 353 -11.63 -18.96 4.37
N TRP A 354 -10.52 -18.80 5.08
CA TRP A 354 -10.28 -17.68 6.02
C TRP A 354 -9.41 -16.54 5.45
N SER A 355 -9.04 -16.60 4.16
CA SER A 355 -8.16 -15.61 3.51
C SER A 355 -8.79 -14.90 2.31
N ALA A 356 -10.11 -14.89 2.19
CA ALA A 356 -10.82 -14.28 1.05
C ALA A 356 -12.22 -13.75 1.42
N TYR A 357 -12.25 -12.60 2.12
CA TYR A 357 -13.38 -11.65 2.16
C TYR A 357 -12.85 -10.23 2.34
#